data_AF-A0A165J058-F1
#
_entry.id   AF-A0A165J058-F1
#
_cell.length_a   1.000
_cell.length_b   1.000
_cell.length_c   1.000
_cell.angle_alpha   90.00
_cell.angle_beta   90.00
_cell.angle_gamma   90.00
#
_symmetry.space_group_name_H-M   'P 1'
#
loop_
_entity.id
_entity.type
_entity.pdbx_description
1 polymer ?
#
loop_
_entity_poly.entity_id
_entity_poly.type
_entity_poly.pdbx_seq_one_letter_code
_entity_poly.pdbx_strand_id
1 'polypeptide(L)'
;MQRRLRVLALHGYGQNAHIFRTQILPICKACEGRVEFVFYDGPVVLHPPDQPSGYTLVDEDGYPLVRHTPVLDREETPRGWCTFNEDRTRYHGVEEAFAFLKPIMERERFDGVIGFSQGAALAAYLCAYLEDPTTHPLFEHRFHPPLKFAILCSGFLPIDPPLPHLLQTPTLHILGRHDTHIGTAESMLLATACARPRVEVHEGGHFVATKATWRRFFREWICAFGPGVRGKPEEVLSPVPVIRMAKELLEEHESEITTTPQIIVSAPAPAIPAVTLTSKWVVWTAGEVM
;
A
#
# COMPACT_ATOMS: atom_id res chain seq x y z
N MET A 1 -23.07 -12.16 21.27
CA MET A 1 -22.51 -12.04 19.90
C MET A 1 -21.17 -11.34 19.99
N GLN A 2 -20.16 -11.80 19.26
CA GLN A 2 -18.84 -11.19 19.27
C GLN A 2 -18.85 -9.87 18.50
N ARG A 3 -18.20 -8.82 19.02
CA ARG A 3 -18.15 -7.50 18.37
C ARG A 3 -17.43 -7.61 17.02
N ARG A 4 -17.99 -7.01 15.97
CA ARG A 4 -17.35 -6.87 14.65
C ARG A 4 -16.11 -6.00 14.74
N LEU A 5 -15.04 -6.36 14.04
CA LEU A 5 -13.89 -5.49 13.84
C LEU A 5 -14.32 -4.28 13.00
N ARG A 6 -13.92 -3.07 13.38
CA ARG A 6 -14.23 -1.86 12.62
C ARG A 6 -12.97 -1.36 11.92
N VAL A 7 -13.03 -1.16 10.61
CA VAL A 7 -11.87 -0.80 9.79
C VAL A 7 -12.15 0.52 9.09
N LEU A 8 -11.33 1.53 9.39
CA LEU A 8 -11.36 2.81 8.69
C LEU A 8 -10.83 2.62 7.27
N ALA A 9 -11.54 3.09 6.26
CA ALA A 9 -11.18 2.95 4.85
C ALA A 9 -10.85 4.32 4.23
N LEU A 10 -9.59 4.49 3.81
CA LEU A 10 -9.04 5.72 3.25
C LEU A 10 -8.81 5.57 1.74
N HIS A 11 -9.54 6.34 0.94
CA HIS A 11 -9.48 6.28 -0.53
C HIS A 11 -8.19 6.89 -1.10
N GLY A 12 -7.89 6.60 -2.37
CA GLY A 12 -6.77 7.21 -3.09
C GLY A 12 -7.05 8.62 -3.60
N TYR A 13 -6.01 9.33 -4.02
CA TYR A 13 -6.13 10.67 -4.61
C TYR A 13 -6.99 10.63 -5.88
N GLY A 14 -7.89 11.59 -6.07
CA GLY A 14 -8.82 11.61 -7.20
C GLY A 14 -10.03 10.69 -7.04
N GLN A 15 -10.11 9.92 -5.95
CA GLN A 15 -11.28 9.10 -5.61
C GLN A 15 -12.15 9.79 -4.55
N ASN A 16 -13.12 9.06 -4.00
CA ASN A 16 -13.91 9.45 -2.84
C ASN A 16 -14.38 8.19 -2.10
N ALA A 17 -15.15 8.36 -1.01
CA ALA A 17 -15.65 7.24 -0.21
C ALA A 17 -16.50 6.26 -1.02
N HIS A 18 -17.37 6.78 -1.89
CA HIS A 18 -18.26 5.96 -2.72
C HIS A 18 -17.45 5.09 -3.69
N ILE A 19 -16.53 5.69 -4.45
CA ILE A 19 -15.67 5.01 -5.42
C ILE A 19 -14.88 3.90 -4.72
N PHE A 20 -14.22 4.21 -3.60
CA PHE A 20 -13.39 3.23 -2.92
C PHE A 20 -14.23 2.08 -2.34
N ARG A 21 -15.39 2.39 -1.75
CA ARG A 21 -16.37 1.38 -1.30
C ARG A 21 -16.79 0.46 -2.45
N THR A 22 -17.07 1.01 -3.62
CA THR A 22 -17.45 0.23 -4.80
C THR A 22 -16.31 -0.67 -5.26
N GLN A 23 -15.07 -0.17 -5.30
CA GLN A 23 -13.89 -0.96 -5.68
C GLN A 23 -13.67 -2.17 -4.75
N ILE A 24 -13.77 -1.98 -3.43
CA ILE A 24 -13.53 -3.07 -2.46
C ILE A 24 -14.81 -3.77 -1.99
N LEU A 25 -15.97 -3.50 -2.61
CA LEU A 25 -17.25 -4.10 -2.25
C LEU A 25 -17.19 -5.64 -2.19
N PRO A 26 -16.51 -6.37 -3.11
CA PRO A 26 -16.38 -7.81 -3.00
C PRO A 26 -15.66 -8.26 -1.71
N ILE A 27 -14.66 -7.50 -1.24
CA ILE A 27 -13.97 -7.74 0.04
C ILE A 27 -14.91 -7.46 1.21
N CYS A 28 -15.65 -6.34 1.16
CA CYS A 28 -16.64 -6.00 2.20
C CYS A 28 -17.68 -7.12 2.37
N LYS A 29 -18.24 -7.64 1.26
CA LYS A 29 -19.18 -8.77 1.25
C LYS A 29 -18.55 -10.05 1.82
N ALA A 30 -17.30 -10.35 1.45
CA ALA A 30 -16.60 -11.53 1.96
C ALA A 30 -16.37 -11.46 3.49
N CYS A 31 -16.27 -10.26 4.06
CA CYS A 31 -16.06 -10.05 5.50
C CYS A 31 -17.35 -9.75 6.30
N GLU A 32 -18.52 -9.85 5.65
CA GLU A 32 -19.81 -9.51 6.26
C GLU A 32 -20.05 -10.30 7.56
N GLY A 33 -20.71 -9.65 8.52
CA GLY A 33 -20.97 -10.21 9.86
C GLY A 33 -19.75 -10.26 10.80
N ARG A 34 -18.51 -10.08 10.31
CA ARG A 34 -17.29 -10.08 11.13
C ARG A 34 -16.53 -8.76 11.13
N VAL A 35 -16.55 -8.06 9.99
CA VAL A 35 -15.83 -6.79 9.80
C VAL A 35 -16.80 -5.74 9.28
N GLU A 36 -16.71 -4.52 9.80
CA GLU A 36 -17.39 -3.34 9.31
C GLU A 36 -16.34 -2.38 8.72
N PHE A 37 -16.44 -2.08 7.43
CA PHE A 37 -15.61 -1.07 6.79
C PHE A 37 -16.34 0.27 6.80
N VAL A 38 -15.67 1.32 7.25
CA VAL A 38 -16.25 2.67 7.39
C VAL A 38 -15.47 3.63 6.51
N PHE A 39 -16.17 4.32 5.61
CA PHE A 39 -15.58 5.14 4.55
C PHE A 39 -15.91 6.61 4.79
N TYR A 40 -14.93 7.49 4.58
CA TYR A 40 -15.12 8.94 4.61
C TYR A 40 -14.50 9.57 3.37
N ASP A 41 -15.10 10.69 2.95
CA ASP A 41 -14.55 11.54 1.90
C ASP A 41 -13.39 12.36 2.49
N GLY A 42 -12.24 12.38 1.81
CA GLY A 42 -11.14 13.27 2.13
C GLY A 42 -11.58 14.74 2.04
N PRO A 43 -11.02 15.64 2.86
CA PRO A 43 -11.52 17.01 2.97
C PRO A 43 -11.24 17.88 1.73
N VAL A 44 -10.28 17.50 0.88
CA VAL A 44 -9.90 18.29 -0.29
C VAL A 44 -10.80 17.96 -1.47
N VAL A 45 -11.44 18.97 -2.05
CA VAL A 45 -12.13 18.86 -3.35
C VAL A 45 -11.11 19.10 -4.45
N LEU A 46 -10.98 18.16 -5.40
CA LEU A 46 -10.03 18.26 -6.50
C LEU A 46 -10.73 18.79 -7.75
N HIS A 47 -10.20 19.88 -8.32
CA HIS A 47 -10.70 20.43 -9.56
C HIS A 47 -10.00 19.76 -10.76
N PRO A 48 -10.56 19.85 -11.99
CA PRO A 48 -9.96 19.25 -13.17
C PRO A 48 -8.44 19.51 -13.40
N PRO A 49 -7.86 20.68 -13.08
CA PRO A 49 -6.41 20.90 -13.18
C PRO A 49 -5.60 20.06 -12.18
N ASP A 50 -6.23 19.65 -11.07
CA ASP A 50 -5.61 18.91 -9.97
C ASP A 50 -5.73 17.39 -10.17
N GLN A 51 -6.50 16.97 -11.19
CA GLN A 51 -6.77 15.56 -11.49
C GLN A 51 -5.69 15.02 -12.43
N PRO A 52 -4.91 14.02 -12.01
CA PRO A 52 -3.97 13.41 -12.92
C PRO A 52 -4.75 12.52 -13.90
N SER A 53 -4.34 12.53 -15.16
CA SER A 53 -4.94 11.74 -16.22
C SER A 53 -4.98 10.25 -15.84
N GLY A 54 -6.17 9.65 -15.65
CA GLY A 54 -6.31 8.18 -15.65
C GLY A 54 -6.78 7.46 -14.39
N TYR A 55 -7.38 8.11 -13.39
CA TYR A 55 -7.94 7.39 -12.23
C TYR A 55 -9.43 7.05 -12.42
N THR A 56 -9.71 5.83 -12.85
CA THR A 56 -11.07 5.31 -12.96
C THR A 56 -11.26 4.05 -12.11
N LEU A 57 -12.52 3.72 -11.79
CA LEU A 57 -12.87 2.34 -11.40
C LEU A 57 -12.20 1.39 -12.39
N VAL A 58 -11.64 0.29 -11.91
CA VAL A 58 -11.05 -0.73 -12.77
C VAL A 58 -11.85 -2.01 -12.67
N ASP A 59 -11.78 -2.84 -13.71
CA ASP A 59 -12.28 -4.21 -13.66
C ASP A 59 -11.36 -5.13 -12.81
N GLU A 60 -11.69 -6.42 -12.74
CA GLU A 60 -10.92 -7.41 -11.95
C GLU A 60 -9.48 -7.62 -12.46
N ASP A 61 -9.17 -7.19 -13.67
CA ASP A 61 -7.85 -7.32 -14.32
C ASP A 61 -7.07 -6.00 -14.33
N GLY A 62 -7.67 -4.91 -13.83
CA GLY A 62 -7.01 -3.61 -13.68
C GLY A 62 -7.21 -2.65 -14.84
N TYR A 63 -8.13 -2.92 -15.76
CA TYR A 63 -8.41 -2.02 -16.88
C TYR A 63 -9.38 -0.90 -16.47
N PRO A 64 -9.16 0.36 -16.89
CA PRO A 64 -10.06 1.47 -16.58
C PRO A 64 -11.47 1.26 -17.16
N LEU A 65 -12.49 1.42 -16.33
CA LEU A 65 -13.87 1.62 -16.78
C LEU A 65 -14.00 3.04 -17.40
N VAL A 66 -14.95 3.28 -18.29
CA VAL A 66 -15.14 4.61 -18.93
C VAL A 66 -15.97 5.52 -18.01
N ARG A 67 -15.52 6.75 -17.75
CA ARG A 67 -16.31 7.81 -17.08
C ARG A 67 -16.84 8.81 -18.11
N HIS A 68 -18.06 9.31 -17.89
CA HIS A 68 -18.64 10.43 -18.64
C HIS A 68 -18.59 11.74 -17.80
N THR A 69 -18.57 12.88 -18.50
CA THR A 69 -18.33 14.29 -18.09
C THR A 69 -19.40 14.92 -17.16
N PRO A 70 -19.17 16.18 -16.70
CA PRO A 70 -18.54 16.60 -15.45
C PRO A 70 -19.51 16.63 -14.23
N VAL A 71 -18.91 16.63 -13.05
CA VAL A 71 -19.54 16.19 -11.80
C VAL A 71 -20.10 17.33 -10.95
N LEU A 72 -21.40 17.27 -10.66
CA LEU A 72 -22.06 17.96 -9.52
C LEU A 72 -22.51 16.98 -8.42
N ASP A 73 -22.33 15.68 -8.63
CA ASP A 73 -22.72 14.64 -7.68
C ASP A 73 -21.60 14.37 -6.65
N ARG A 74 -21.97 14.29 -5.37
CA ARG A 74 -21.07 13.91 -4.29
C ARG A 74 -20.43 12.55 -4.55
N GLU A 75 -21.15 11.61 -5.14
CA GLU A 75 -20.66 10.25 -5.41
C GLU A 75 -19.58 10.19 -6.49
N GLU A 76 -19.51 11.21 -7.35
CA GLU A 76 -18.53 11.27 -8.42
C GLU A 76 -17.44 12.32 -8.15
N THR A 77 -17.62 13.19 -7.14
CA THR A 77 -16.73 14.35 -6.92
C THR A 77 -15.34 13.86 -6.51
N PRO A 78 -14.29 14.17 -7.28
CA PRO A 78 -12.93 13.75 -6.94
C PRO A 78 -12.42 14.46 -5.70
N ARG A 79 -11.82 13.69 -4.80
CA ARG A 79 -11.35 14.14 -3.49
C ARG A 79 -9.91 13.69 -3.23
N GLY A 80 -9.26 14.39 -2.32
CA GLY A 80 -7.95 14.04 -1.79
C GLY A 80 -7.93 14.18 -0.28
N TRP A 81 -6.96 13.52 0.34
CA TRP A 81 -6.62 13.77 1.74
C TRP A 81 -5.74 15.00 1.88
N CYS A 82 -4.77 15.12 0.98
CA CYS A 82 -3.90 16.27 0.78
C CYS A 82 -3.66 16.46 -0.73
N THR A 83 -3.04 17.56 -1.10
CA THR A 83 -2.48 17.78 -2.45
C THR A 83 -0.96 17.66 -2.40
N PHE A 84 -0.33 17.63 -3.56
CA PHE A 84 1.12 17.59 -3.70
C PHE A 84 1.58 18.56 -4.77
N ASN A 85 2.82 19.02 -4.68
CA ASN A 85 3.46 19.74 -5.78
C ASN A 85 3.75 18.78 -6.96
N GLU A 86 4.11 19.34 -8.11
CA GLU A 86 4.23 18.59 -9.38
C GLU A 86 5.16 17.36 -9.30
N ASP A 87 6.27 17.47 -8.57
CA ASP A 87 7.26 16.41 -8.39
C ASP A 87 6.94 15.45 -7.22
N ARG A 88 5.81 15.66 -6.52
CA ARG A 88 5.34 14.88 -5.37
C ARG A 88 6.29 14.85 -4.18
N THR A 89 7.17 15.85 -4.04
CA THR A 89 8.11 15.95 -2.92
C THR A 89 7.58 16.75 -1.73
N ARG A 90 6.50 17.53 -1.94
CA ARG A 90 5.86 18.36 -0.91
C ARG A 90 4.38 18.08 -0.84
N TYR A 91 3.85 17.93 0.37
CA TYR A 91 2.43 17.67 0.61
C TYR A 91 1.78 18.91 1.23
N HIS A 92 0.57 19.25 0.79
CA HIS A 92 -0.21 20.35 1.36
C HIS A 92 -1.56 19.83 1.81
N GLY A 93 -1.93 20.05 3.08
CA GLY A 93 -3.22 19.60 3.62
C GLY A 93 -3.16 18.36 4.52
N VAL A 94 -1.96 17.87 4.88
CA VAL A 94 -1.84 16.64 5.69
C VAL A 94 -2.38 16.86 7.11
N GLU A 95 -2.04 18.00 7.71
CA GLU A 95 -2.54 18.42 9.02
C GLU A 95 -4.06 18.59 9.00
N GLU A 96 -4.62 19.18 7.95
CA GLU A 96 -6.06 19.35 7.75
C GLU A 96 -6.77 18.00 7.60
N ALA A 97 -6.15 17.02 6.93
CA ALA A 97 -6.67 15.66 6.86
C ALA A 97 -6.79 15.04 8.25
N PHE A 98 -5.77 15.21 9.10
CA PHE A 98 -5.82 14.71 10.49
C PHE A 98 -6.77 15.51 11.37
N ALA A 99 -6.86 16.83 11.20
CA ALA A 99 -7.84 17.66 11.89
C ALA A 99 -9.27 17.22 11.56
N PHE A 100 -9.52 16.79 10.32
CA PHE A 100 -10.80 16.20 9.90
C PHE A 100 -11.05 14.81 10.52
N LEU A 101 -10.05 13.92 10.52
CA LEU A 101 -10.19 12.55 11.04
C LEU A 101 -10.28 12.47 12.57
N LYS A 102 -9.61 13.37 13.29
CA LYS A 102 -9.56 13.38 14.77
C LYS A 102 -10.93 13.31 15.44
N PRO A 103 -11.90 14.22 15.16
CA PRO A 103 -13.22 14.17 15.81
C PRO A 103 -14.04 12.92 15.44
N ILE A 104 -13.76 12.29 14.29
CA ILE A 104 -14.37 11.00 13.92
C ILE A 104 -13.81 9.90 14.82
N MET A 105 -12.48 9.83 14.94
CA MET A 105 -11.79 8.83 15.76
C MET A 105 -11.95 9.04 17.28
N GLU A 106 -12.35 10.23 17.72
CA GLU A 106 -12.77 10.47 19.10
C GLU A 106 -14.12 9.79 19.42
N ARG A 107 -15.08 9.89 18.49
CA ARG A 107 -16.44 9.35 18.66
C ARG A 107 -16.50 7.85 18.34
N GLU A 108 -15.62 7.41 17.46
CA GLU A 108 -15.62 6.06 16.93
C GLU A 108 -14.40 5.26 17.42
N ARG A 109 -14.54 3.93 17.41
CA ARG A 109 -13.42 3.03 17.67
C ARG A 109 -13.16 2.20 16.44
N PHE A 110 -11.93 2.27 15.96
CA PHE A 110 -11.42 1.49 14.85
C PHE A 110 -10.40 0.48 15.36
N ASP A 111 -10.50 -0.75 14.89
CA ASP A 111 -9.54 -1.81 15.18
C ASP A 111 -8.38 -1.79 14.19
N GLY A 112 -8.59 -1.31 12.98
CA GLY A 112 -7.56 -1.20 11.95
C GLY A 112 -7.92 -0.18 10.88
N VAL A 113 -7.02 -0.03 9.91
CA VAL A 113 -7.17 0.85 8.76
C VAL A 113 -6.85 0.12 7.47
N ILE A 114 -7.57 0.44 6.40
CA ILE A 114 -7.20 0.09 5.03
C ILE A 114 -7.06 1.38 4.23
N GLY A 115 -5.93 1.55 3.55
CA GLY A 115 -5.66 2.69 2.69
C GLY A 115 -5.27 2.24 1.28
N PHE A 116 -5.69 3.00 0.28
CA PHE A 116 -5.25 2.83 -1.10
C PHE A 116 -4.46 4.05 -1.58
N SER A 117 -3.29 3.84 -2.20
CA SER A 117 -2.48 4.92 -2.78
C SER A 117 -2.19 6.02 -1.75
N GLN A 118 -2.61 7.27 -1.99
CA GLN A 118 -2.53 8.36 -1.00
C GLN A 118 -3.16 7.98 0.36
N GLY A 119 -4.28 7.26 0.37
CA GLY A 119 -4.90 6.79 1.60
C GLY A 119 -4.04 5.78 2.37
N ALA A 120 -3.16 5.03 1.70
CA ALA A 120 -2.20 4.15 2.36
C ALA A 120 -1.06 4.94 3.02
N ALA A 121 -0.57 6.00 2.38
CA ALA A 121 0.39 6.91 2.99
C ALA A 121 -0.22 7.61 4.22
N LEU A 122 -1.47 8.07 4.13
CA LEU A 122 -2.18 8.65 5.29
C LEU A 122 -2.43 7.63 6.40
N ALA A 123 -2.75 6.38 6.05
CA ALA A 123 -2.88 5.28 7.02
C ALA A 123 -1.57 5.02 7.77
N ALA A 124 -0.42 5.12 7.10
CA ALA A 124 0.89 4.96 7.71
C ALA A 124 1.19 6.06 8.73
N TYR A 125 0.99 7.33 8.37
CA TYR A 125 1.05 8.45 9.31
C TYR A 125 0.12 8.26 10.51
N LEU A 126 -1.14 7.87 10.25
CA LEU A 126 -2.12 7.65 11.31
C LEU A 126 -1.65 6.58 12.30
N CYS A 127 -1.06 5.48 11.81
CA CYS A 127 -0.48 4.46 12.67
C CYS A 127 0.66 5.04 13.53
N ALA A 128 1.60 5.78 12.93
CA ALA A 128 2.71 6.40 13.65
C ALA A 128 2.22 7.29 14.79
N TYR A 129 1.30 8.22 14.48
CA TYR A 129 0.81 9.19 15.45
C TYR A 129 -0.05 8.57 16.55
N LEU A 130 -0.74 7.45 16.28
CA LEU A 130 -1.47 6.72 17.31
C LEU A 130 -0.57 5.82 18.17
N GLU A 131 0.52 5.29 17.61
CA GLU A 131 1.55 4.56 18.35
C GLU A 131 2.24 5.50 19.35
N ASP A 132 2.79 6.61 18.86
CA ASP A 132 3.44 7.66 19.64
C ASP A 132 2.76 9.04 19.45
N PRO A 133 1.75 9.35 20.29
CA PRO A 133 1.10 10.66 20.37
C PRO A 133 2.02 11.87 20.45
N THR A 134 3.24 11.73 20.98
CA THR A 134 4.16 12.86 21.18
C THR A 134 4.77 13.36 19.86
N THR A 135 4.65 12.58 18.80
CA THR A 135 5.23 12.89 17.48
C THR A 135 4.38 13.85 16.65
N HIS A 136 3.15 14.15 17.07
CA HIS A 136 2.26 15.06 16.35
C HIS A 136 1.34 15.84 17.30
N PRO A 137 1.30 17.20 17.25
CA PRO A 137 0.52 18.02 18.19
C PRO A 137 -0.97 17.67 18.27
N LEU A 138 -1.62 17.35 17.14
CA LEU A 138 -3.03 16.93 17.13
C LEU A 138 -3.31 15.62 17.89
N PHE A 139 -2.29 14.79 18.14
CA PHE A 139 -2.42 13.47 18.77
C PHE A 139 -1.92 13.44 20.21
N GLU A 140 -1.22 14.47 20.69
CA GLU A 140 -0.59 14.54 22.02
C GLU A 140 -1.49 14.02 23.15
N HIS A 141 -2.77 14.42 23.12
CA HIS A 141 -3.80 13.79 23.95
C HIS A 141 -4.33 12.51 23.30
N ARG A 142 -3.97 11.36 23.87
CA ARG A 142 -4.42 10.04 23.38
C ARG A 142 -5.94 9.89 23.44
N PHE A 143 -6.61 10.13 22.32
CA PHE A 143 -8.06 9.96 22.17
C PHE A 143 -8.47 8.61 21.56
N HIS A 144 -7.53 7.89 20.95
CA HIS A 144 -7.72 6.59 20.34
C HIS A 144 -6.49 5.70 20.62
N PRO A 145 -6.65 4.39 20.88
CA PRO A 145 -5.51 3.48 21.02
C PRO A 145 -4.75 3.29 19.69
N PRO A 146 -3.53 2.76 19.71
CA PRO A 146 -2.88 2.28 18.49
C PRO A 146 -3.78 1.29 17.75
N LEU A 147 -3.74 1.33 16.42
CA LEU A 147 -4.48 0.38 15.59
C LEU A 147 -3.87 -1.02 15.73
N LYS A 148 -4.71 -2.05 15.61
CA LYS A 148 -4.24 -3.44 15.69
C LYS A 148 -3.55 -3.89 14.41
N PHE A 149 -3.88 -3.26 13.28
CA PHE A 149 -3.31 -3.54 11.98
C PHE A 149 -3.57 -2.40 10.97
N ALA A 150 -2.75 -2.37 9.92
CA ALA A 150 -2.96 -1.54 8.75
C ALA A 150 -2.83 -2.35 7.46
N ILE A 151 -3.69 -2.10 6.48
CA ILE A 151 -3.61 -2.67 5.14
C ILE A 151 -3.33 -1.54 4.15
N LEU A 152 -2.21 -1.64 3.45
CA LEU A 152 -1.60 -0.57 2.66
C LEU A 152 -1.53 -1.04 1.20
N CYS A 153 -2.53 -0.68 0.40
CA CYS A 153 -2.65 -1.10 -1.00
C CYS A 153 -2.04 -0.03 -1.92
N SER A 154 -1.07 -0.41 -2.77
CA SER A 154 -0.34 0.48 -3.68
C SER A 154 0.13 1.78 -3.02
N GLY A 155 0.54 1.70 -1.74
CA GLY A 155 1.00 2.85 -0.96
C GLY A 155 2.47 3.17 -1.21
N PHE A 156 2.88 4.39 -0.89
CA PHE A 156 4.26 4.86 -0.98
C PHE A 156 4.72 5.37 0.39
N LEU A 157 6.04 5.40 0.63
CA LEU A 157 6.61 5.97 1.85
C LEU A 157 6.35 7.47 1.86
N PRO A 158 5.58 8.01 2.83
CA PRO A 158 5.40 9.45 2.88
C PRO A 158 6.69 10.16 3.31
N ILE A 159 7.00 11.27 2.64
CA ILE A 159 8.27 11.98 2.81
C ILE A 159 8.14 13.43 3.33
N ASP A 160 6.95 14.01 3.36
CA ASP A 160 6.74 15.40 3.81
C ASP A 160 5.50 15.54 4.74
N PRO A 161 5.68 15.46 6.07
CA PRO A 161 6.93 15.13 6.77
C PRO A 161 7.28 13.63 6.63
N PRO A 162 8.53 13.19 6.85
CA PRO A 162 8.81 11.75 6.93
C PRO A 162 8.09 11.10 8.13
N LEU A 163 7.90 9.78 8.10
CA LEU A 163 7.42 9.05 9.27
C LEU A 163 8.34 9.30 10.47
N PRO A 164 7.79 9.59 11.67
CA PRO A 164 8.60 9.97 12.82
C PRO A 164 9.41 8.80 13.42
N HIS A 165 8.98 7.57 13.18
CA HIS A 165 9.65 6.34 13.63
C HIS A 165 9.22 5.14 12.79
N LEU A 166 9.88 4.00 13.02
CA LEU A 166 9.50 2.70 12.47
C LEU A 166 8.11 2.28 12.98
N LEU A 167 7.18 1.94 12.09
CA LEU A 167 5.82 1.52 12.45
C LEU A 167 5.82 0.18 13.18
N GLN A 168 5.22 0.13 14.36
CA GLN A 168 5.08 -1.08 15.16
C GLN A 168 3.77 -1.84 14.88
N THR A 169 2.75 -1.13 14.37
CA THR A 169 1.48 -1.69 13.93
C THR A 169 1.76 -2.76 12.86
N PRO A 170 1.21 -3.98 12.97
CA PRO A 170 1.28 -5.00 11.92
C PRO A 170 0.74 -4.44 10.60
N THR A 171 1.56 -4.51 9.55
CA THR A 171 1.18 -3.98 8.23
C THR A 171 1.07 -5.10 7.20
N LEU A 172 0.04 -5.01 6.37
CA LEU A 172 -0.10 -5.81 5.15
C LEU A 172 0.02 -4.87 3.95
N HIS A 173 1.08 -5.03 3.17
CA HIS A 173 1.33 -4.29 1.94
C HIS A 173 0.86 -5.12 0.75
N ILE A 174 0.01 -4.53 -0.08
CA ILE A 174 -0.51 -5.18 -1.28
C ILE A 174 -0.07 -4.36 -2.48
N LEU A 175 0.76 -4.95 -3.33
CA LEU A 175 1.40 -4.28 -4.46
C LEU A 175 0.89 -4.85 -5.78
N GLY A 176 0.72 -3.99 -6.79
CA GLY A 176 0.53 -4.42 -8.17
C GLY A 176 1.87 -4.61 -8.87
N ARG A 177 2.11 -5.79 -9.46
CA ARG A 177 3.33 -6.05 -10.25
C ARG A 177 3.47 -5.09 -11.44
N HIS A 178 2.35 -4.70 -12.04
CA HIS A 178 2.29 -3.83 -13.20
C HIS A 178 1.78 -2.43 -12.84
N ASP A 179 1.93 -2.02 -11.58
CA ASP A 179 1.58 -0.69 -11.12
C ASP A 179 2.57 0.34 -11.71
N THR A 180 2.07 1.15 -12.64
CA THR A 180 2.84 2.22 -13.31
C THR A 180 2.71 3.56 -12.60
N HIS A 181 1.83 3.67 -11.60
CA HIS A 181 1.65 4.91 -10.84
C HIS A 181 2.52 4.95 -9.60
N ILE A 182 2.61 3.82 -8.87
CA ILE A 182 3.47 3.61 -7.72
C ILE A 182 4.16 2.26 -7.92
N GLY A 183 5.38 2.29 -8.44
CA GLY A 183 6.11 1.08 -8.80
C GLY A 183 6.35 0.16 -7.59
N THR A 184 6.62 -1.13 -7.85
CA THR A 184 6.88 -2.11 -6.77
C THR A 184 8.03 -1.65 -5.86
N ALA A 185 9.12 -1.13 -6.43
CA ALA A 185 10.25 -0.63 -5.65
C ALA A 185 9.89 0.54 -4.73
N GLU A 186 9.08 1.48 -5.23
CA GLU A 186 8.59 2.63 -4.45
C GLU A 186 7.65 2.18 -3.33
N SER A 187 6.72 1.27 -3.64
CA SER A 187 5.81 0.71 -2.64
C SER A 187 6.54 -0.06 -1.53
N MET A 188 7.62 -0.76 -1.88
CA MET A 188 8.45 -1.50 -0.92
C MET A 188 9.16 -0.59 0.07
N LEU A 189 9.44 0.68 -0.25
CA LEU A 189 10.04 1.63 0.70
C LEU A 189 9.14 1.86 1.92
N LEU A 190 7.81 1.80 1.77
CA LEU A 190 6.92 1.90 2.93
C LEU A 190 7.00 0.64 3.80
N ALA A 191 7.18 -0.53 3.19
CA ALA A 191 7.33 -1.79 3.93
C ALA A 191 8.62 -1.82 4.75
N THR A 192 9.72 -1.24 4.26
CA THR A 192 10.98 -1.16 5.03
C THR A 192 10.88 -0.22 6.23
N ALA A 193 9.91 0.70 6.24
CA ALA A 193 9.59 1.55 7.38
C ALA A 193 8.65 0.91 8.42
N CYS A 194 8.36 -0.39 8.29
CA CYS A 194 7.50 -1.14 9.20
C CYS A 194 8.29 -2.26 9.90
N ALA A 195 8.03 -2.49 11.19
CA ALA A 195 8.72 -3.51 11.98
C ALA A 195 8.26 -4.94 11.64
N ARG A 196 7.00 -5.10 11.22
CA ARG A 196 6.38 -6.39 10.91
C ARG A 196 5.58 -6.34 9.61
N PRO A 197 6.24 -6.05 8.47
CA PRO A 197 5.55 -5.99 7.19
C PRO A 197 5.26 -7.40 6.68
N ARG A 198 4.03 -7.63 6.25
CA ARG A 198 3.68 -8.70 5.32
C ARG A 198 3.48 -8.09 3.95
N VAL A 199 4.10 -8.65 2.92
CA VAL A 199 4.00 -8.16 1.54
C VAL A 199 3.36 -9.23 0.67
N GLU A 200 2.33 -8.85 -0.08
CA GLU A 200 1.68 -9.68 -1.09
C GLU A 200 1.61 -8.91 -2.41
N VAL A 201 1.86 -9.58 -3.54
CA VAL A 201 1.94 -8.93 -4.85
C VAL A 201 0.92 -9.57 -5.79
N HIS A 202 -0.02 -8.79 -6.36
CA HIS A 202 -0.90 -9.29 -7.41
C HIS A 202 -0.35 -8.96 -8.80
N GLU A 203 -0.76 -9.73 -9.79
CA GLU A 203 -0.34 -9.58 -11.20
C GLU A 203 -1.03 -8.40 -11.92
N GLY A 204 -1.54 -7.40 -11.20
CA GLY A 204 -2.29 -6.27 -11.77
C GLY A 204 -1.54 -4.94 -11.67
N GLY A 205 -2.21 -3.87 -12.11
CA GLY A 205 -1.77 -2.48 -11.99
C GLY A 205 -2.16 -1.79 -10.67
N HIS A 206 -2.45 -0.49 -10.74
CA HIS A 206 -2.74 0.37 -9.58
C HIS A 206 -4.17 0.21 -9.04
N PHE A 207 -4.46 -0.90 -8.36
CA PHE A 207 -5.78 -1.16 -7.78
C PHE A 207 -5.75 -2.14 -6.61
N VAL A 208 -6.86 -2.30 -5.90
CA VAL A 208 -6.99 -3.31 -4.83
C VAL A 208 -7.47 -4.64 -5.41
N ALA A 209 -6.67 -5.70 -5.27
CA ALA A 209 -7.03 -7.02 -5.77
C ALA A 209 -8.27 -7.61 -5.08
N THR A 210 -9.29 -7.97 -5.87
CA THR A 210 -10.60 -8.46 -5.37
C THR A 210 -10.98 -9.85 -5.88
N LYS A 211 -10.07 -10.58 -6.54
CA LYS A 211 -10.28 -11.99 -6.96
C LYS A 211 -10.58 -12.88 -5.75
N ALA A 212 -11.20 -14.04 -5.98
CA ALA A 212 -11.72 -14.91 -4.91
C ALA A 212 -10.68 -15.29 -3.84
N THR A 213 -9.45 -15.58 -4.26
CA THR A 213 -8.34 -15.89 -3.34
C THR A 213 -7.97 -14.69 -2.47
N TRP A 214 -7.92 -13.49 -3.05
CA TRP A 214 -7.71 -12.23 -2.33
C TRP A 214 -8.82 -11.95 -1.33
N ARG A 215 -10.09 -12.06 -1.72
CA ARG A 215 -11.23 -11.85 -0.79
C ARG A 215 -11.15 -12.76 0.43
N ARG A 216 -10.83 -14.04 0.20
CA ARG A 216 -10.62 -15.02 1.27
C ARG A 216 -9.46 -14.61 2.17
N PHE A 217 -8.34 -14.22 1.57
CA PHE A 217 -7.15 -13.79 2.28
C PHE A 217 -7.41 -12.57 3.17
N PHE A 218 -7.96 -11.49 2.63
CA PHE A 218 -8.33 -10.30 3.39
C PHE A 218 -9.20 -10.65 4.60
N ARG A 219 -10.25 -11.46 4.38
CA ARG A 219 -11.15 -11.89 5.46
C ARG A 219 -10.39 -12.63 6.56
N GLU A 220 -9.58 -13.63 6.19
CA GLU A 220 -8.85 -14.46 7.16
C GLU A 220 -7.79 -13.66 7.91
N TRP A 221 -7.03 -12.82 7.20
CA TRP A 221 -6.00 -11.96 7.77
C TRP A 221 -6.59 -10.92 8.74
N ILE A 222 -7.65 -10.21 8.36
CA ILE A 222 -8.33 -9.25 9.25
C ILE A 222 -8.91 -9.98 10.47
N CYS A 223 -9.60 -11.11 10.26
CA CYS A 223 -10.24 -11.84 11.35
C CYS A 223 -9.24 -12.43 12.36
N ALA A 224 -7.97 -12.63 11.99
CA ALA A 224 -6.92 -13.07 12.93
C ALA A 224 -6.65 -12.07 14.06
N PHE A 225 -7.03 -10.80 13.90
CA PHE A 225 -6.97 -9.76 14.94
C PHE A 225 -8.26 -9.69 15.81
N GLY A 226 -9.23 -10.55 15.54
CA GLY A 226 -10.49 -10.64 16.27
C GLY A 226 -10.29 -11.15 17.70
N PRO A 227 -11.11 -10.71 18.66
CA PRO A 227 -11.02 -11.21 20.04
C PRO A 227 -11.20 -12.74 20.09
N GLY A 228 -10.43 -13.43 20.92
CA GLY A 228 -10.56 -14.89 21.13
C GLY A 228 -10.15 -15.77 19.93
N VAL A 229 -9.59 -15.20 18.87
CA VAL A 229 -9.06 -15.95 17.73
C VAL A 229 -7.66 -16.47 18.08
N ARG A 230 -7.41 -17.77 17.84
CA ARG A 230 -6.12 -18.43 18.13
C ARG A 230 -5.14 -18.40 16.95
N GLY A 231 -5.64 -18.21 15.72
CA GLY A 231 -4.80 -18.17 14.52
C GLY A 231 -4.07 -16.85 14.41
N LYS A 232 -2.81 -16.88 13.95
CA LYS A 232 -2.00 -15.68 13.81
C LYS A 232 -2.10 -15.10 12.38
N PRO A 233 -2.07 -13.76 12.21
CA PRO A 233 -2.11 -13.12 10.89
C PRO A 233 -1.00 -13.60 9.93
N GLU A 234 0.17 -13.91 10.46
CA GLU A 234 1.33 -14.45 9.73
C GLU A 234 1.10 -15.88 9.19
N GLU A 235 0.17 -16.65 9.77
CA GLU A 235 -0.12 -18.03 9.36
C GLU A 235 -1.17 -18.10 8.24
N VAL A 236 -1.82 -16.98 7.91
CA VAL A 236 -2.83 -16.94 6.84
C VAL A 236 -2.14 -17.19 5.50
N LEU A 237 -2.66 -18.11 4.69
CA LEU A 237 -2.07 -18.46 3.39
C LEU A 237 -2.09 -17.28 2.42
N SER A 238 -1.01 -17.11 1.64
CA SER A 238 -0.96 -16.11 0.57
C SER A 238 -2.12 -16.31 -0.43
N PRO A 239 -2.73 -15.23 -0.93
CA PRO A 239 -3.76 -15.29 -1.98
C PRO A 239 -3.18 -15.63 -3.35
N VAL A 240 -1.86 -15.56 -3.51
CA VAL A 240 -1.14 -15.90 -4.73
C VAL A 240 -0.64 -17.33 -4.57
N PRO A 241 -0.92 -18.24 -5.51
CA PRO A 241 -0.35 -19.57 -5.48
C PRO A 241 1.17 -19.46 -5.39
N VAL A 242 1.79 -20.18 -4.45
CA VAL A 242 3.23 -20.42 -4.50
C VAL A 242 3.45 -21.30 -5.72
N ILE A 243 3.73 -20.71 -6.88
CA ILE A 243 4.29 -21.45 -8.00
C ILE A 243 5.59 -22.02 -7.45
N ARG A 244 5.67 -23.34 -7.33
CA ARG A 244 6.93 -24.03 -6.98
C ARG A 244 7.92 -23.80 -8.12
N MET A 245 8.56 -22.62 -8.15
CA MET A 245 9.76 -22.32 -8.95
C MET A 245 10.98 -23.15 -8.49
N ALA A 246 10.80 -24.10 -7.58
CA ALA A 246 11.86 -25.00 -7.14
C ALA A 246 12.20 -26.08 -8.17
N LYS A 247 11.39 -26.32 -9.22
CA LYS A 247 11.67 -27.41 -10.17
C LYS A 247 12.41 -26.96 -11.44
N GLU A 248 12.08 -25.80 -11.98
CA GLU A 248 12.73 -25.29 -13.21
C GLU A 248 14.14 -24.74 -12.93
N LEU A 249 14.36 -24.09 -11.78
CA LEU A 249 15.70 -23.58 -11.41
C LEU A 249 16.69 -24.67 -10.97
N LEU A 250 16.21 -25.85 -10.57
CA LEU A 250 17.06 -26.98 -10.21
C LEU A 250 17.43 -27.84 -11.42
N GLU A 251 16.56 -27.94 -12.43
CA GLU A 251 16.84 -28.71 -13.65
C GLU A 251 17.81 -27.96 -14.60
N GLU A 252 17.84 -26.63 -14.62
CA GLU A 252 18.81 -25.85 -15.40
C GLU A 252 20.26 -25.92 -14.84
N HIS A 253 20.42 -26.11 -13.52
CA HIS A 253 21.75 -26.15 -12.88
C HIS A 253 22.44 -27.53 -12.93
N GLU A 254 21.72 -28.62 -13.21
CA GLU A 254 22.34 -29.95 -13.38
C GLU A 254 22.93 -30.17 -14.78
N SER A 255 22.50 -29.40 -15.79
CA SER A 255 22.99 -29.57 -17.17
C SER A 255 24.30 -28.84 -17.51
N GLU A 256 24.76 -27.89 -16.67
CA GLU A 256 25.96 -27.08 -16.97
C GLU A 256 27.23 -27.50 -16.23
N ILE A 257 27.18 -28.49 -15.33
CA ILE A 257 28.37 -28.97 -14.59
C ILE A 257 28.85 -30.30 -15.18
N THR A 258 29.32 -30.29 -16.44
CA THR A 258 30.16 -31.40 -16.95
C THR A 258 31.18 -30.90 -17.97
N THR A 259 32.11 -30.03 -17.58
CA THR A 259 33.46 -30.03 -18.19
C THR A 259 34.45 -29.37 -17.22
N THR A 260 35.42 -30.15 -16.75
CA THR A 260 36.54 -29.67 -15.92
C THR A 260 37.68 -29.17 -16.82
N PRO A 261 38.17 -27.92 -16.67
CA PRO A 261 39.50 -27.56 -17.13
C PRO A 261 40.50 -27.45 -15.96
N GLN A 262 41.74 -27.84 -16.24
CA GLN A 262 42.85 -27.91 -15.29
C GLN A 262 43.34 -26.52 -14.85
N ILE A 263 43.75 -26.42 -13.59
CA ILE A 263 44.33 -25.22 -12.96
C ILE A 263 45.82 -25.11 -13.31
N ILE A 264 46.23 -23.99 -13.91
CA ILE A 264 47.64 -23.54 -13.97
C ILE A 264 47.75 -22.25 -13.15
N VAL A 265 48.69 -22.24 -12.20
CA VAL A 265 48.96 -21.14 -11.26
C VAL A 265 50.08 -20.25 -11.80
N SER A 266 49.88 -18.92 -11.85
CA SER A 266 50.98 -17.94 -11.76
C SER A 266 50.56 -16.55 -11.22
N ALA A 267 51.25 -16.17 -10.13
CA ALA A 267 51.72 -14.86 -9.59
C ALA A 267 50.87 -13.53 -9.60
N PRO A 268 51.16 -12.57 -8.68
CA PRO A 268 50.15 -11.63 -8.16
C PRO A 268 50.31 -10.12 -8.50
N ALA A 269 49.19 -9.39 -8.30
CA ALA A 269 49.00 -7.93 -8.03
C ALA A 269 49.20 -6.92 -9.21
N PRO A 270 48.48 -5.77 -9.27
CA PRO A 270 48.18 -4.86 -8.14
C PRO A 270 46.73 -4.36 -7.99
N ALA A 271 46.52 -3.66 -6.87
CA ALA A 271 45.25 -3.19 -6.31
C ALA A 271 44.64 -1.95 -7.00
N ILE A 272 43.45 -1.57 -6.50
CA ILE A 272 42.74 -0.25 -6.48
C ILE A 272 41.40 -0.27 -7.28
N PRO A 273 40.31 0.46 -6.91
CA PRO A 273 39.85 1.04 -5.63
C PRO A 273 38.42 0.59 -5.21
N ALA A 274 38.05 0.95 -3.98
CA ALA A 274 36.69 0.90 -3.45
C ALA A 274 35.68 1.72 -4.28
N VAL A 275 34.53 1.12 -4.61
CA VAL A 275 33.41 1.80 -5.25
C VAL A 275 32.59 2.52 -4.18
N THR A 276 32.56 3.84 -4.30
CA THR A 276 31.68 4.74 -3.53
C THR A 276 30.39 4.90 -4.32
N LEU A 277 29.24 4.59 -3.72
CA LEU A 277 27.93 4.83 -4.33
C LEU A 277 27.64 6.34 -4.34
N THR A 278 27.41 6.89 -5.53
CA THR A 278 26.73 8.18 -5.67
C THR A 278 25.56 8.03 -6.65
N SER A 279 24.44 8.60 -6.24
CA SER A 279 23.15 8.65 -6.91
C SER A 279 23.21 9.61 -8.11
N LYS A 280 22.79 9.14 -9.29
CA LYS A 280 22.26 9.97 -10.39
C LYS A 280 21.69 9.10 -11.53
N TRP A 281 20.37 9.25 -11.72
CA TRP A 281 19.59 9.22 -12.96
C TRP A 281 20.10 8.39 -14.15
N VAL A 282 19.35 7.35 -14.52
CA VAL A 282 19.38 6.77 -15.87
C VAL A 282 18.18 7.30 -16.65
N VAL A 283 18.45 8.19 -17.59
CA VAL A 283 17.56 8.57 -18.68
C VAL A 283 17.76 7.54 -19.79
N TRP A 284 16.69 6.88 -20.23
CA TRP A 284 16.72 6.04 -21.43
C TRP A 284 16.37 6.88 -22.65
N THR A 285 17.31 7.05 -23.58
CA THR A 285 17.02 7.50 -24.94
C THR A 285 17.04 6.30 -25.88
N ALA A 286 15.96 6.14 -26.65
CA ALA A 286 15.84 5.17 -27.73
C ALA A 286 16.55 5.66 -29.01
N GLY A 287 17.02 4.71 -29.83
CA GLY A 287 17.65 4.91 -31.14
C GLY A 287 19.17 4.75 -31.07
N GLU A 288 19.87 3.96 -31.90
CA GLU A 288 19.60 3.53 -33.27
C GLU A 288 20.26 2.16 -33.52
N VAL A 289 19.66 1.35 -34.40
CA VAL A 289 20.35 0.26 -35.10
C VAL A 289 20.31 0.61 -36.58
N MET A 290 21.49 0.77 -37.18
CA MET A 290 21.78 0.32 -38.54
C MET A 290 22.69 -0.89 -38.44
#